data_AF-A0A417BY67-F1
#
_entry.id   AF-A0A417BY67-F1
#
_cell.length_a   1.000
_cell.length_b   1.000
_cell.length_c   1.000
_cell.angle_alpha   90.00
_cell.angle_beta   90.00
_cell.angle_gamma   90.00
#
_symmetry.space_group_name_H-M   'P 1'
#
loop_
_entity.id
_entity.type
_entity.pdbx_description
1 polymer ?
#
loop_
_entity_poly.entity_id
_entity_poly.type
_entity_poly.pdbx_seq_one_letter_code
_entity_poly.pdbx_strand_id
1 'polypeptide(L)'
;MNTVHRRTEIINILIIRRHTTANELAQEFGVSIRTIQYDIQALTPVYPIYTKQGENGGIFIREDYKPYANSLTPMEVAALHELYDWTEGIHKKVLFQVLRKYGPDKLQL
;
A
#
# COMPACT_ATOMS: atom_id res chain seq x y z
N MET A 1 -11.15 17.18 8.03
CA MET A 1 -9.98 16.76 7.21
C MET A 1 -10.08 17.35 5.81
N ASN A 2 -9.01 17.97 5.29
CA ASN A 2 -8.97 18.50 3.92
C ASN A 2 -9.03 17.37 2.89
N THR A 3 -9.66 17.60 1.74
CA THR A 3 -9.76 16.65 0.61
C THR A 3 -8.42 16.14 0.11
N VAL A 4 -7.40 17.00 -0.06
CA VAL A 4 -6.07 16.58 -0.54
C VAL A 4 -5.41 15.62 0.46
N HIS A 5 -5.47 15.97 1.75
CA HIS A 5 -4.96 15.11 2.82
C HIS A 5 -5.70 13.77 2.86
N ARG A 6 -7.04 13.79 2.75
CA ARG A 6 -7.85 12.56 2.75
C ARG A 6 -7.55 11.64 1.58
N ARG A 7 -7.41 12.19 0.39
CA ARG A 7 -7.05 11.42 -0.80
C ARG A 7 -5.67 10.79 -0.67
N THR A 8 -4.71 11.53 -0.14
CA THR A 8 -3.36 11.01 0.15
C THR A 8 -3.43 9.85 1.13
N GLU A 9 -4.19 9.99 2.21
CA GLU A 9 -4.35 8.95 3.22
C GLU A 9 -5.09 7.72 2.70
N ILE A 10 -6.12 7.87 1.85
CA ILE A 10 -6.78 6.76 1.17
C ILE A 10 -5.76 5.93 0.36
N ILE A 11 -4.87 6.59 -0.38
CA ILE A 11 -3.82 5.91 -1.15
C ILE A 11 -2.84 5.19 -0.23
N ASN A 12 -2.40 5.83 0.86
CA ASN A 12 -1.52 5.21 1.86
C ASN A 12 -2.13 3.94 2.45
N ILE A 13 -3.41 3.99 2.83
CA ILE A 13 -4.16 2.84 3.33
C ILE A 13 -4.20 1.73 2.27
N LEU A 14 -4.55 2.06 1.03
CA LEU A 14 -4.62 1.08 -0.06
C LEU A 14 -3.26 0.45 -0.37
N ILE A 15 -2.16 1.19 -0.32
CA ILE A 15 -0.81 0.64 -0.54
C ILE A 15 -0.44 -0.39 0.55
N ILE A 16 -0.85 -0.14 1.79
CA ILE A 16 -0.51 -1.00 2.94
C ILE A 16 -1.48 -2.19 3.04
N ARG A 17 -2.79 -1.92 3.10
CA ARG A 17 -3.84 -2.92 3.34
C ARG A 17 -4.26 -3.67 2.07
N ARG A 18 -3.98 -3.13 0.88
CA ARG A 18 -4.39 -3.62 -0.46
C ARG A 18 -5.90 -3.68 -0.73
N HIS A 19 -6.70 -3.67 0.32
CA HIS A 19 -8.16 -3.69 0.30
C HIS A 19 -8.71 -2.91 1.49
N THR A 20 -9.85 -2.26 1.27
CA THR A 20 -10.67 -1.63 2.30
C THR A 20 -12.09 -1.43 1.75
N THR A 21 -13.03 -0.97 2.57
CA THR A 21 -14.37 -0.58 2.13
C THR A 21 -14.62 0.91 2.25
N ALA A 22 -15.57 1.44 1.47
CA ALA A 22 -15.95 2.85 1.58
C ALA A 22 -16.54 3.18 2.96
N ASN A 23 -17.12 2.19 3.65
CA ASN A 23 -17.66 2.35 5.00
C ASN A 23 -16.54 2.45 6.04
N GLU A 24 -15.53 1.59 5.97
CA GLU A 24 -14.33 1.67 6.83
C GLU A 24 -13.65 3.04 6.71
N LEU A 25 -13.38 3.49 5.48
CA LEU A 25 -12.76 4.80 5.24
C LEU A 25 -13.65 5.94 5.73
N ALA A 26 -14.97 5.85 5.55
CA ALA A 26 -15.91 6.86 6.01
C ALA A 26 -15.88 7.00 7.54
N GLN A 27 -15.87 5.86 8.24
CA GLN A 27 -15.74 5.79 9.70
C GLN A 27 -14.37 6.31 10.17
N GLU A 28 -13.28 5.87 9.55
CA GLU A 28 -11.90 6.25 9.90
C GLU A 28 -11.66 7.77 9.74
N PHE A 29 -12.24 8.38 8.69
CA PHE A 29 -12.06 9.81 8.42
C PHE A 29 -13.18 10.71 8.95
N GLY A 30 -14.24 10.15 9.54
CA GLY A 30 -15.40 10.91 10.03
C GLY A 30 -16.14 11.67 8.91
N VAL A 31 -16.30 11.06 7.74
CA VAL A 31 -16.99 11.64 6.57
C VAL A 31 -18.09 10.72 6.07
N SER A 32 -18.93 11.20 5.16
CA SER A 32 -19.95 10.34 4.55
C SER A 32 -19.33 9.34 3.57
N ILE A 33 -19.95 8.17 3.42
CA ILE A 33 -19.61 7.19 2.37
C ILE A 33 -19.60 7.84 0.98
N ARG A 34 -20.54 8.75 0.72
CA ARG A 34 -20.62 9.52 -0.53
C ARG A 34 -19.34 10.35 -0.76
N THR A 35 -18.77 10.94 0.28
CA THR A 35 -17.49 11.67 0.20
C THR A 35 -16.36 10.75 -0.21
N ILE A 36 -16.27 9.56 0.40
CA ILE A 36 -15.26 8.56 0.02
C ILE A 36 -15.44 8.13 -1.43
N GLN A 37 -16.67 7.85 -1.88
CA GLN A 37 -16.93 7.49 -3.27
C GLN A 37 -16.46 8.55 -4.26
N TYR A 38 -16.67 9.84 -3.97
CA TYR A 38 -16.15 10.93 -4.78
C TYR A 38 -14.62 11.00 -4.77
N ASP A 39 -13.98 10.76 -3.63
CA ASP A 39 -12.53 10.69 -3.54
C ASP A 39 -11.96 9.52 -4.34
N ILE A 40 -12.59 8.34 -4.27
CA ILE A 40 -12.21 7.19 -5.09
C ILE A 40 -12.36 7.50 -6.58
N GLN A 41 -13.49 8.08 -7.01
CA GLN A 41 -13.67 8.49 -8.41
C GLN A 41 -12.60 9.47 -8.89
N ALA A 42 -12.15 10.39 -8.04
CA ALA A 42 -11.08 11.33 -8.37
C ALA A 42 -9.69 10.67 -8.41
N LEU A 43 -9.48 9.58 -7.66
CA LEU A 43 -8.22 8.85 -7.59
C LEU A 43 -8.09 7.78 -8.68
N THR A 44 -9.19 7.15 -9.11
CA THR A 44 -9.19 6.08 -10.14
C THR A 44 -8.44 6.43 -11.43
N PRO A 45 -8.47 7.66 -11.97
CA PRO A 45 -7.72 7.99 -13.18
C PRO A 45 -6.20 8.07 -12.98
N VAL A 46 -5.75 8.31 -11.74
CA VAL A 46 -4.35 8.58 -11.40
C VAL A 46 -3.67 7.34 -10.81
N TYR A 47 -4.45 6.48 -10.16
CA TYR A 47 -3.96 5.31 -9.46
C TYR A 47 -4.65 4.04 -9.96
N PRO A 48 -3.98 2.88 -9.94
CA PRO A 48 -4.54 1.59 -10.37
C PRO A 48 -5.54 1.02 -9.35
N ILE A 49 -6.59 1.77 -9.06
CA ILE A 49 -7.65 1.44 -8.11
C ILE A 49 -8.82 0.83 -8.87
N TYR A 50 -9.41 -0.23 -8.32
CA TYR A 50 -10.65 -0.79 -8.80
C TYR A 50 -11.60 -1.07 -7.64
N THR A 51 -12.90 -1.11 -7.94
CA THR A 51 -13.94 -1.42 -6.96
C THR A 51 -14.68 -2.68 -7.35
N LYS A 52 -14.97 -3.53 -6.37
CA LYS A 52 -15.80 -4.73 -6.55
C LYS A 52 -17.07 -4.58 -5.70
N GLN A 53 -18.23 -4.88 -6.28
CA GLN A 53 -19.50 -4.92 -5.55
C GLN A 53 -19.79 -6.32 -4.97
N GLY A 54 -20.68 -6.38 -3.98
CA GLY A 54 -21.13 -7.62 -3.36
C GLY A 54 -20.34 -8.04 -2.13
N GLU A 55 -20.57 -9.26 -1.67
CA GLU A 55 -19.85 -9.88 -0.56
C GLU A 55 -18.35 -9.98 -0.87
N ASN A 56 -17.50 -9.58 0.08
CA ASN A 56 -16.06 -9.38 -0.14
C ASN A 56 -15.72 -8.35 -1.23
N GLY A 57 -16.66 -7.43 -1.50
CA GLY A 57 -16.42 -6.23 -2.30
C GLY A 57 -15.55 -5.22 -1.57
N GLY A 58 -15.40 -4.05 -2.18
CA GLY A 58 -14.62 -2.96 -1.62
C GLY A 58 -13.80 -2.22 -2.67
N ILE A 59 -12.81 -1.50 -2.17
CA ILE A 59 -11.87 -0.69 -2.92
C ILE A 59 -10.53 -1.39 -2.82
N PHE A 60 -9.90 -1.60 -3.97
CA PHE A 60 -8.65 -2.34 -4.11
C PHE A 60 -7.66 -1.50 -4.91
N ILE A 61 -6.38 -1.69 -4.64
CA ILE A 61 -5.31 -1.21 -5.52
C ILE A 61 -4.60 -2.43 -6.10
N ARG A 62 -4.24 -2.38 -7.39
CA ARG A 62 -3.58 -3.52 -8.03
C ARG A 62 -2.32 -3.94 -7.25
N GLU A 63 -2.11 -5.25 -7.15
CA GLU A 63 -0.98 -5.81 -6.40
C GLU A 63 0.39 -5.45 -7.00
N ASP A 64 0.43 -5.25 -8.31
CA ASP A 64 1.63 -4.83 -9.04
C ASP A 64 1.95 -3.35 -8.85
N TYR A 65 1.06 -2.57 -8.22
CA TYR A 65 1.37 -1.21 -7.84
C TYR A 65 2.28 -1.17 -6.62
N LYS A 66 3.56 -0.84 -6.85
CA LYS A 66 4.59 -0.68 -5.83
C LYS A 66 5.22 0.71 -5.92
N PRO A 67 4.59 1.73 -5.32
CA PRO A 67 5.05 3.12 -5.46
C PRO A 67 6.40 3.38 -4.77
N TYR A 68 6.83 2.47 -3.89
CA TYR A 68 8.11 2.56 -3.18
C TYR A 68 9.11 1.52 -3.68
N ALA A 69 8.84 0.80 -4.78
CA ALA A 69 9.83 -0.10 -5.36
C ALA A 69 11.06 0.68 -5.79
N ASN A 70 12.25 0.11 -5.59
CA ASN A 70 13.53 0.73 -5.91
C ASN A 70 13.80 2.05 -5.13
N SER A 71 13.18 2.25 -3.95
CA SER A 71 13.45 3.43 -3.12
C SER A 71 14.71 3.29 -2.26
N LEU A 72 15.18 2.06 -2.04
CA LEU A 72 16.44 1.80 -1.33
C LEU A 72 17.63 2.04 -2.26
N THR A 73 18.66 2.69 -1.74
CA THR A 73 19.97 2.78 -2.38
C THR A 73 20.64 1.40 -2.44
N PRO A 74 21.58 1.18 -3.38
CA PRO A 74 22.33 -0.07 -3.44
C PRO A 74 23.02 -0.45 -2.12
N MET A 75 23.50 0.55 -1.37
CA MET A 75 24.17 0.35 -0.09
C MET A 75 23.18 -0.10 1.01
N GLU A 76 22.00 0.50 1.08
CA GLU A 76 20.94 0.08 2.01
C GLU A 76 20.46 -1.34 1.70
N VAL A 77 20.30 -1.67 0.41
CA VAL A 77 19.95 -3.04 -0.02
C VAL A 77 21.02 -4.03 0.43
N ALA A 78 22.30 -3.74 0.18
CA ALA A 78 23.40 -4.61 0.57
C ALA A 78 23.45 -4.85 2.09
N ALA A 79 23.33 -3.78 2.89
CA ALA A 79 23.32 -3.87 4.35
C ALA A 79 22.13 -4.69 4.88
N LEU A 80 20.93 -4.48 4.33
CA LEU A 80 19.74 -5.23 4.72
C LEU A 80 19.80 -6.70 4.28
N HIS A 81 20.40 -6.99 3.12
CA HIS A 81 20.66 -8.36 2.64
C HIS A 81 21.60 -9.11 3.57
N GLU A 82 22.70 -8.48 3.97
CA GLU A 82 23.62 -9.09 4.93
C GLU A 82 22.87 -9.46 6.21
N LEU A 83 22.15 -8.51 6.82
CA LEU A 83 21.33 -8.78 8.01
C LEU A 83 20.27 -9.87 7.79
N TYR A 84 19.69 -9.95 6.59
CA TYR A 84 18.73 -10.99 6.25
C TYR A 84 19.36 -12.39 6.30
N ASP A 85 20.59 -12.53 5.81
CA ASP A 85 21.32 -13.80 5.82
C ASP A 85 21.65 -14.27 7.23
N TRP A 86 22.02 -13.33 8.12
CA TRP A 86 22.38 -13.62 9.52
C TRP A 86 21.19 -13.82 10.48
N THR A 87 19.96 -13.51 10.06
CA THR A 87 18.78 -13.56 10.94
C THR A 87 17.86 -14.72 10.64
N GLU A 88 17.11 -15.14 11.67
CA GLU A 88 16.09 -16.19 11.61
C GLU A 88 14.76 -15.74 12.21
N GLY A 89 13.73 -16.59 12.08
CA GLY A 89 12.43 -16.38 12.70
C GLY A 89 11.72 -15.12 12.24
N ILE A 90 11.19 -14.34 13.20
CA ILE A 90 10.40 -13.13 12.92
C ILE A 90 11.22 -12.04 12.24
N HIS A 91 12.50 -11.88 12.61
CA HIS A 91 13.38 -10.86 12.05
C HIS A 91 13.64 -11.11 10.56
N LYS A 92 13.92 -12.36 10.18
CA LYS A 92 14.08 -12.75 8.77
C LYS A 92 12.82 -12.46 7.95
N LYS A 93 11.63 -12.74 8.51
CA LYS A 93 10.34 -12.45 7.86
C LYS A 93 10.11 -10.94 7.66
N VAL A 94 10.43 -10.12 8.66
CA VAL A 94 10.29 -8.66 8.56
C VAL A 94 11.28 -8.09 7.54
N LEU A 95 12.54 -8.50 7.57
CA LEU A 95 13.55 -8.07 6.60
C LEU A 95 13.17 -8.47 5.16
N PHE A 96 12.66 -9.69 4.96
CA PHE A 96 12.11 -10.12 3.68
C PHE A 96 11.00 -9.19 3.18
N GLN A 97 10.06 -8.80 4.06
CA GLN A 97 8.98 -7.89 3.70
C GLN A 97 9.49 -6.49 3.34
N VAL A 98 10.48 -5.96 4.06
CA VAL A 98 11.11 -4.66 3.78
C VAL A 98 11.81 -4.70 2.43
N LEU A 99 12.66 -5.70 2.19
CA LEU A 99 13.40 -5.86 0.93
C LEU A 99 12.45 -6.05 -0.26
N ARG A 100 11.36 -6.82 -0.10
CA ARG A 100 10.34 -6.99 -1.14
C ARG A 100 9.54 -5.71 -1.42
N LYS A 101 9.33 -4.86 -0.41
CA LYS A 101 8.51 -3.65 -0.51
C LYS A 101 9.29 -2.46 -1.09
N TYR A 102 10.56 -2.30 -0.70
CA TYR A 102 11.36 -1.11 -1.00
C TYR A 102 12.60 -1.40 -1.87
N GLY A 103 13.00 -2.68 -1.96
CA GLY A 103 14.15 -3.10 -2.75
C GLY A 103 13.86 -3.17 -4.25
N PRO A 104 14.84 -3.64 -5.04
CA PRO A 104 14.71 -3.77 -6.48
C PRO A 104 13.61 -4.74 -6.90
N ASP A 105 12.87 -4.44 -7.97
CA ASP A 105 11.77 -5.32 -8.43
C ASP A 105 12.20 -6.74 -8.83
N LYS A 106 13.49 -6.93 -9.15
CA LYS A 106 14.10 -8.21 -9.53
C LYS A 106 15.05 -8.76 -8.46
N LEU A 107 14.88 -8.34 -7.21
CA LEU A 107 15.68 -8.86 -6.11
C LEU A 107 15.41 -10.37 -5.94
N GLN A 108 16.44 -11.19 -6.11
CA GLN A 108 16.41 -12.61 -5.78
C GLN A 108 16.96 -12.75 -4.36
N LEU A 109 16.10 -13.27 -3.46
CA LEU A 109 16.37 -13.54 -2.05
C LEU A 109 16.35 -15.05 -1.82
#